data_AF-Q95VR4-F1
#
_entry.id   AF-Q95VR4-F1
#
_cell.length_a   1.000
_cell.length_b   1.000
_cell.length_c   1.000
_cell.angle_alpha   90.00
_cell.angle_beta   90.00
_cell.angle_gamma   90.00
#
_symmetry.space_group_name_H-M   'P 1'
#
loop_
_entity.id
_entity.type
_entity.pdbx_description
1 polymer ?
#
loop_
_entity_poly.entity_id
_entity_poly.type
_entity_poly.pdbx_seq_one_letter_code
_entity_poly.pdbx_strand_id
1 'polypeptide(L)'
;MDSNDLEASFTSRLPPEIVAALKRKSSRDPNSRFPRKLHMLLTYLASNPQLEEEIGLSWISDTEFKMKKKNVALVMGIKLNTLNVNLRDLAFEQLQHDKGGWTQWKRSGFTRNSVFEDPTQNDSPMPVNTKRSNGTKRVEFPTTKKSMCIGNSTPNEQETFRAKVDEIWFRLTQKTDGTVMRDFLIEKAAEYFKQPEQPKQNAIEVISAIMAPQEEQTKSKADLYKFLAMFGPYETIMLKIASLLLISNNKGHWLTFDPQAEKNANNQRDSISGWFDQNEPNCLILKTPTGIRKIWNKPLIEATGQYLMDENGEKYDSWDKYFEMKPIETYLTAYPTFAPM
;
A
#
# COMPACT_ATOMS: atom_id res chain seq x y z
N MET A 1 -30.35 -7.59 -33.71
CA MET A 1 -30.53 -7.57 -32.25
C MET A 1 -30.70 -6.13 -31.86
N ASP A 2 -31.85 -5.80 -31.29
CA ASP A 2 -32.11 -4.45 -30.83
C ASP A 2 -31.33 -4.19 -29.53
N SER A 3 -31.19 -2.92 -29.13
CA SER A 3 -30.36 -2.52 -27.99
C SER A 3 -30.73 -3.23 -26.68
N ASN A 4 -32.02 -3.56 -26.50
CA ASN A 4 -32.53 -4.28 -25.33
C ASN A 4 -32.16 -5.78 -25.36
N ASP A 5 -32.17 -6.40 -26.56
CA ASP A 5 -31.79 -7.80 -26.71
C ASP A 5 -30.29 -8.00 -26.47
N LEU A 6 -29.48 -7.01 -26.88
CA LEU A 6 -28.04 -7.02 -26.69
C LEU A 6 -27.68 -6.85 -25.21
N GLU A 7 -28.38 -5.98 -24.48
CA GLU A 7 -28.24 -5.84 -23.03
C GLU A 7 -28.64 -7.13 -22.30
N ALA A 8 -29.77 -7.74 -22.66
CA ALA A 8 -30.21 -9.01 -22.07
C ALA A 8 -29.24 -10.17 -22.38
N SER A 9 -28.65 -10.19 -23.58
CA SER A 9 -27.65 -11.17 -24.00
C SER A 9 -26.34 -11.04 -23.22
N PHE A 10 -25.87 -9.82 -22.95
CA PHE A 10 -24.65 -9.63 -22.17
C PHE A 10 -24.89 -9.90 -20.68
N THR A 11 -25.99 -9.41 -20.13
CA THR A 11 -26.28 -9.56 -18.69
C THR A 11 -26.59 -11.00 -18.29
N SER A 12 -27.18 -11.82 -19.18
CA SER A 12 -27.44 -13.25 -18.90
C SER A 12 -26.17 -14.11 -18.87
N ARG A 13 -25.09 -13.66 -19.52
CA ARG A 13 -23.79 -14.36 -19.56
C ARG A 13 -22.80 -13.86 -18.50
N LEU A 14 -23.12 -12.78 -17.81
CA LEU A 14 -22.33 -12.28 -16.68
C LEU A 14 -22.76 -13.00 -15.39
N PRO A 15 -21.83 -13.26 -14.45
CA PRO A 15 -22.17 -13.82 -13.15
C PRO A 15 -23.19 -12.93 -12.42
N PRO A 16 -24.17 -13.53 -11.72
CA PRO A 16 -25.18 -12.77 -11.00
C PRO A 16 -24.59 -11.74 -10.02
N GLU A 17 -23.44 -12.04 -9.42
CA GLU A 17 -22.75 -11.12 -8.49
C GLU A 17 -22.25 -9.85 -9.21
N ILE A 18 -21.73 -9.98 -10.44
CA ILE A 18 -21.24 -8.86 -11.23
C ILE A 18 -22.42 -8.01 -11.72
N VAL A 19 -23.49 -8.66 -12.19
CA VAL A 19 -24.71 -7.95 -12.61
C VAL A 19 -25.28 -7.15 -11.44
N ALA A 20 -25.35 -7.75 -10.24
CA ALA A 20 -25.80 -7.07 -9.03
C ALA A 20 -24.88 -5.89 -8.66
N ALA A 21 -23.56 -6.08 -8.72
CA ALA A 21 -22.59 -5.03 -8.44
C ALA A 21 -22.70 -3.85 -9.42
N LEU A 22 -22.85 -4.12 -10.72
CA LEU A 22 -23.00 -3.09 -11.76
C LEU A 22 -24.30 -2.29 -11.60
N LYS A 23 -25.42 -2.97 -11.29
CA LYS A 23 -26.74 -2.34 -11.10
C LYS A 23 -26.91 -1.63 -9.75
N ARG A 24 -26.08 -1.95 -8.74
CA ARG A 24 -26.13 -1.29 -7.42
C ARG A 24 -25.90 0.22 -7.54
N LYS A 25 -26.74 1.05 -6.93
CA LYS A 25 -26.56 2.52 -6.97
C LYS A 25 -25.21 2.94 -6.34
N SER A 26 -24.50 3.85 -7.00
CA SER A 26 -23.24 4.40 -6.48
C SER A 26 -23.48 5.14 -5.16
N SER A 27 -22.66 4.85 -4.15
CA SER A 27 -22.76 5.41 -2.79
C SER A 27 -21.38 5.78 -2.24
N ARG A 28 -21.28 6.01 -0.92
CA ARG A 28 -20.00 6.21 -0.22
C ARG A 28 -19.11 4.96 -0.23
N ASP A 29 -19.70 3.77 -0.42
CA ASP A 29 -18.96 2.51 -0.58
C ASP A 29 -18.15 2.53 -1.88
N PRO A 30 -16.80 2.46 -1.83
CA PRO A 30 -15.94 2.46 -3.01
C PRO A 30 -16.31 1.39 -4.03
N ASN A 31 -16.73 0.20 -3.59
CA ASN A 31 -17.08 -0.92 -4.47
C ASN A 31 -18.35 -0.66 -5.30
N SER A 32 -19.18 0.30 -4.88
CA SER A 32 -20.36 0.74 -5.62
C SER A 32 -20.08 1.86 -6.62
N ARG A 33 -18.88 2.45 -6.63
CA ARG A 33 -18.53 3.60 -7.49
C ARG A 33 -18.10 3.15 -8.89
N PHE A 34 -18.23 4.06 -9.85
CA PHE A 34 -17.97 3.81 -11.26
C PHE A 34 -16.59 3.18 -11.56
N PRO A 35 -15.45 3.64 -11.00
CA PRO A 35 -14.15 3.06 -11.32
C PRO A 35 -14.03 1.59 -10.88
N ARG A 36 -14.53 1.25 -9.69
CA ARG A 36 -14.51 -0.14 -9.19
C ARG A 36 -15.40 -1.04 -10.01
N LYS A 37 -16.59 -0.57 -10.40
CA LYS A 37 -17.49 -1.27 -11.33
C LYS A 37 -16.84 -1.54 -12.69
N LEU A 38 -16.20 -0.51 -13.26
CA LEU A 38 -15.50 -0.64 -14.53
C LEU A 38 -14.35 -1.64 -14.42
N HIS A 39 -13.51 -1.51 -13.39
CA HIS A 39 -12.37 -2.42 -13.18
C HIS A 39 -12.79 -3.87 -12.92
N MET A 40 -13.86 -4.08 -12.14
CA MET A 40 -14.45 -5.40 -11.95
C MET A 40 -14.84 -6.03 -13.29
N LEU A 41 -15.45 -5.23 -14.17
CA LEU A 41 -15.82 -5.69 -15.52
C LEU A 41 -14.58 -5.99 -16.37
N LEU A 42 -13.54 -5.14 -16.37
CA LEU A 42 -12.28 -5.43 -17.08
C LEU A 42 -11.61 -6.71 -16.56
N THR A 43 -11.58 -6.92 -15.25
CA THR A 43 -10.93 -8.07 -14.62
C THR A 43 -11.67 -9.36 -14.96
N TYR A 44 -13.00 -9.33 -14.93
CA TYR A 44 -13.81 -10.48 -15.32
C TYR A 44 -13.68 -10.83 -16.81
N LEU A 45 -13.67 -9.80 -17.67
CA LEU A 45 -13.52 -9.98 -19.11
C LEU A 45 -12.17 -10.56 -19.50
N ALA A 46 -11.10 -10.23 -18.77
CA ALA A 46 -9.78 -10.82 -19.00
C ALA A 46 -9.76 -12.36 -18.87
N SER A 47 -10.66 -12.92 -18.04
CA SER A 47 -10.83 -14.38 -17.90
C SER A 47 -11.85 -14.97 -18.88
N ASN A 48 -12.52 -14.15 -19.70
CA ASN A 48 -13.57 -14.57 -20.63
C ASN A 48 -13.39 -13.92 -22.02
N PRO A 49 -12.42 -14.41 -22.83
CA PRO A 49 -12.03 -13.77 -24.09
C PRO A 49 -13.17 -13.62 -25.11
N GLN A 50 -14.11 -14.57 -25.14
CA GLN A 50 -15.26 -14.50 -26.05
C GLN A 50 -16.21 -13.35 -25.69
N LEU A 51 -16.50 -13.16 -24.40
CA LEU A 51 -17.35 -12.06 -23.93
C LEU A 51 -16.62 -10.70 -24.06
N GLU A 52 -15.29 -10.72 -23.90
CA GLU A 52 -14.42 -9.57 -24.06
C GLU A 52 -14.50 -8.99 -25.49
N GLU A 53 -14.48 -9.84 -26.52
CA GLU A 53 -14.54 -9.41 -27.91
C GLU A 53 -15.91 -8.82 -28.28
N GLU A 54 -16.98 -9.42 -27.78
CA GLU A 54 -18.35 -8.97 -28.04
C GLU A 54 -18.69 -7.65 -27.33
N ILE A 55 -18.35 -7.53 -26.05
CA ILE A 55 -18.54 -6.28 -25.29
C ILE A 55 -17.52 -5.23 -25.76
N GLY A 56 -16.31 -5.67 -26.10
CA GLY A 56 -15.21 -4.83 -26.54
C GLY A 56 -14.67 -3.98 -25.41
N LEU A 57 -14.16 -4.60 -24.34
CA LEU A 57 -13.56 -3.92 -23.20
C LEU A 57 -12.38 -4.72 -22.65
N SER A 58 -11.16 -4.20 -22.82
CA SER A 58 -9.97 -4.91 -22.34
C SER A 58 -8.72 -4.06 -22.16
N TRP A 59 -7.78 -4.60 -21.37
CA TRP A 59 -6.46 -4.04 -21.17
C TRP A 59 -5.60 -4.17 -22.44
N ILE A 60 -5.01 -3.07 -22.88
CA ILE A 60 -3.99 -3.06 -23.95
C ILE A 60 -2.57 -3.10 -23.37
N SER A 61 -2.41 -2.58 -22.15
CA SER A 61 -1.20 -2.65 -21.34
C SER A 61 -1.59 -2.77 -19.86
N ASP A 62 -0.63 -2.77 -18.94
CA ASP A 62 -0.94 -2.83 -17.50
C ASP A 62 -1.61 -1.55 -16.98
N THR A 63 -1.51 -0.44 -17.71
CA THR A 63 -2.02 0.89 -17.29
C THR A 63 -3.07 1.48 -18.24
N GLU A 64 -3.27 0.88 -19.40
CA GLU A 64 -4.15 1.41 -20.44
C GLU A 64 -5.14 0.35 -20.92
N PHE A 65 -6.35 0.78 -21.23
CA PHE A 65 -7.40 -0.10 -21.70
C PHE A 65 -8.15 0.52 -22.88
N LYS A 66 -8.75 -0.34 -23.71
CA LYS A 66 -9.59 0.05 -24.82
C LYS A 66 -11.04 -0.37 -24.57
N MET A 67 -11.99 0.41 -25.08
CA MET A 67 -13.40 0.08 -24.96
C MET A 67 -14.28 0.55 -26.12
N LYS A 68 -15.34 -0.22 -26.38
CA LYS A 68 -16.53 0.18 -27.15
C LYS A 68 -17.56 0.79 -26.20
N LYS A 69 -17.56 2.12 -26.09
CA LYS A 69 -18.38 2.86 -25.10
C LYS A 69 -19.87 2.54 -25.16
N LYS A 70 -20.42 2.30 -26.36
CA LYS A 70 -21.84 1.93 -26.54
C LYS A 70 -22.17 0.62 -25.82
N ASN A 71 -21.36 -0.41 -25.99
CA ASN A 71 -21.57 -1.73 -25.39
C ASN A 71 -21.34 -1.70 -23.88
N VAL A 72 -20.29 -1.01 -23.43
CA VAL A 72 -20.01 -0.83 -21.99
C VAL A 72 -21.14 -0.08 -21.28
N ALA A 73 -21.71 0.95 -21.92
CA ALA A 73 -22.84 1.69 -21.38
C ALA A 73 -24.08 0.78 -21.19
N LEU A 74 -24.36 -0.11 -22.16
CA LEU A 74 -25.44 -1.09 -22.07
C LEU A 74 -25.23 -2.07 -20.93
N VAL A 75 -24.04 -2.67 -20.83
CA VAL A 75 -23.72 -3.65 -19.78
C VAL A 75 -23.80 -3.03 -18.38
N MET A 76 -23.43 -1.76 -18.24
CA MET A 76 -23.53 -1.02 -16.99
C MET A 76 -24.93 -0.49 -16.68
N GLY A 77 -25.88 -0.59 -17.61
CA GLY A 77 -27.24 -0.07 -17.45
C GLY A 77 -27.29 1.46 -17.33
N ILE A 78 -26.38 2.19 -17.99
CA ILE A 78 -26.31 3.66 -17.98
C ILE A 78 -26.36 4.23 -19.40
N LYS A 79 -26.86 5.47 -19.53
CA LYS A 79 -26.84 6.17 -20.82
C LYS A 79 -25.40 6.50 -21.24
N LEU A 80 -25.13 6.45 -22.55
CA LEU A 80 -23.80 6.78 -23.11
C LEU A 80 -23.29 8.16 -22.67
N ASN A 81 -24.19 9.15 -22.55
CA ASN A 81 -23.84 10.47 -22.04
C ASN A 81 -23.35 10.43 -20.59
N THR A 82 -24.01 9.66 -19.73
CA THR A 82 -23.60 9.45 -18.34
C THR A 82 -22.25 8.75 -18.26
N LEU A 83 -21.99 7.77 -19.12
CA LEU A 83 -20.67 7.12 -19.22
C LEU A 83 -19.58 8.14 -19.59
N ASN A 84 -19.82 8.98 -20.60
CA ASN A 84 -18.86 10.02 -21.01
C ASN A 84 -18.58 11.04 -19.89
N VAL A 85 -19.62 11.46 -19.15
CA VAL A 85 -19.48 12.35 -18.00
C VAL A 85 -18.65 11.68 -16.90
N ASN A 86 -18.95 10.43 -16.54
CA ASN A 86 -18.18 9.70 -15.53
C ASN A 86 -16.71 9.55 -15.90
N LEU A 87 -16.39 9.24 -17.17
CA LEU A 87 -15.01 9.11 -17.62
C LEU A 87 -14.25 10.43 -17.44
N ARG A 88 -14.84 11.55 -17.86
CA ARG A 88 -14.22 12.87 -17.71
C ARG A 88 -14.10 13.30 -16.24
N ASP A 89 -15.21 13.25 -15.50
CA ASP A 89 -15.30 13.77 -14.14
C ASP A 89 -14.45 12.97 -13.15
N LEU A 90 -14.15 11.71 -13.47
CA LEU A 90 -13.28 10.84 -12.67
C LEU A 90 -11.85 10.76 -13.22
N ALA A 91 -11.46 11.71 -14.07
CA ALA A 91 -10.10 11.88 -14.59
C ALA A 91 -9.56 10.67 -15.38
N PHE A 92 -10.41 10.03 -16.20
CA PHE A 92 -9.93 9.14 -17.25
C PHE A 92 -9.47 9.96 -18.46
N GLU A 93 -8.19 9.83 -18.79
CA GLU A 93 -7.56 10.48 -19.94
C GLU A 93 -7.80 9.64 -21.20
N GLN A 94 -8.41 10.24 -22.22
CA GLN A 94 -8.59 9.60 -23.51
C GLN A 94 -7.30 9.71 -24.33
N LEU A 95 -6.68 8.57 -24.62
CA LEU A 95 -5.44 8.48 -25.41
C LEU A 95 -5.71 8.40 -26.91
N GLN A 96 -6.85 7.84 -27.29
CA GLN A 96 -7.22 7.64 -28.68
C GLN A 96 -8.67 8.06 -28.92
N HIS A 97 -8.87 8.94 -29.91
CA HIS A 97 -10.19 9.24 -30.47
C HIS A 97 -10.87 8.00 -31.06
N ASP A 98 -12.19 8.06 -31.22
CA ASP A 98 -12.99 6.96 -31.73
C ASP A 98 -12.48 6.51 -33.11
N LYS A 99 -12.07 5.24 -33.20
CA LYS A 99 -11.77 4.57 -34.47
C LYS A 99 -12.61 3.30 -34.54
N GLY A 100 -13.67 3.31 -35.33
CA GLY A 100 -14.55 2.14 -35.50
C GLY A 100 -15.28 1.74 -34.22
N GLY A 101 -15.64 2.72 -33.37
CA GLY A 101 -16.30 2.51 -32.09
C GLY A 101 -15.35 2.20 -30.93
N TRP A 102 -14.05 2.05 -31.19
CA TRP A 102 -13.04 1.81 -30.16
C TRP A 102 -12.39 3.12 -29.70
N THR A 103 -12.21 3.24 -28.39
CA THR A 103 -11.52 4.35 -27.73
C THR A 103 -10.51 3.79 -26.72
N GLN A 104 -9.38 4.48 -26.52
CA GLN A 104 -8.36 4.08 -25.54
C GLN A 104 -8.28 5.09 -24.39
N TRP A 105 -8.09 4.57 -23.19
CA TRP A 105 -8.16 5.33 -21.96
C TRP A 105 -7.09 4.87 -20.98
N LYS A 106 -6.60 5.82 -20.19
CA LYS A 106 -5.79 5.55 -19.00
C LYS A 106 -6.29 6.43 -17.85
N ARG A 107 -5.97 6.03 -16.63
CA ARG A 107 -6.17 6.85 -15.44
C ARG A 107 -5.08 6.54 -14.45
N SER A 108 -4.54 7.58 -13.81
CA SER A 108 -3.50 7.40 -12.80
C SER A 108 -4.00 6.49 -11.67
N GLY A 109 -3.26 5.41 -11.39
CA GLY A 109 -3.62 4.38 -10.41
C GLY A 109 -4.79 3.46 -10.81
N PHE A 110 -5.28 3.53 -12.05
CA PHE A 110 -6.22 2.56 -12.61
C PHE A 110 -5.45 1.58 -13.49
N THR A 111 -4.99 0.47 -12.90
CA THR A 111 -4.14 -0.54 -13.56
C THR A 111 -4.79 -1.91 -13.53
N ARG A 112 -4.26 -2.86 -14.29
CA ARG A 112 -4.77 -4.25 -14.34
C ARG A 112 -4.96 -4.86 -12.95
N ASN A 113 -4.08 -4.53 -12.00
CA ASN A 113 -4.04 -5.14 -10.67
C ASN A 113 -4.43 -4.17 -9.55
N SER A 114 -4.79 -2.92 -9.85
CA SER A 114 -5.15 -1.93 -8.83
C SER A 114 -6.22 -0.92 -9.29
N VAL A 115 -7.14 -0.58 -8.39
CA VAL A 115 -8.09 0.52 -8.58
C VAL A 115 -7.87 1.55 -7.52
N PHE A 116 -7.22 2.65 -7.88
CA PHE A 116 -7.11 3.82 -7.04
C PHE A 116 -8.49 4.46 -6.81
N GLU A 117 -8.77 4.79 -5.54
CA GLU A 117 -10.03 5.39 -5.10
C GLU A 117 -10.19 6.83 -5.60
N ASP A 118 -11.42 7.19 -5.98
CA ASP A 118 -11.74 8.52 -6.47
C ASP A 118 -11.41 9.64 -5.45
N PRO A 119 -10.76 10.73 -5.87
CA PRO A 119 -10.80 11.98 -5.13
C PRO A 119 -12.25 12.51 -5.14
N THR A 120 -12.74 12.97 -4.00
CA THR A 120 -13.99 13.73 -3.90
C THR A 120 -13.93 14.96 -4.83
N GLN A 121 -14.93 15.14 -5.68
CA GLN A 121 -15.11 16.31 -6.54
C GLN A 121 -15.10 17.60 -5.70
N ASN A 122 -14.05 18.39 -5.85
CA ASN A 122 -14.07 19.86 -5.91
C ASN A 122 -12.66 20.35 -6.17
N ASP A 123 -12.17 20.17 -7.40
CA ASP A 123 -11.09 20.98 -7.93
C ASP A 123 -11.25 21.06 -9.45
N SER A 124 -11.64 22.23 -9.92
CA SER A 124 -11.26 22.72 -11.24
C SER A 124 -10.72 24.14 -11.04
N PRO A 125 -9.54 24.46 -11.60
CA PRO A 125 -8.93 25.76 -11.45
C PRO A 125 -9.53 26.74 -12.45
N MET A 126 -9.76 27.98 -12.04
CA MET A 126 -9.81 29.09 -12.99
C MET A 126 -9.08 30.34 -12.44
N PRO A 127 -8.58 31.19 -13.35
CA PRO A 127 -7.43 32.05 -13.11
C PRO A 127 -7.78 33.38 -12.45
N VAL A 128 -6.72 34.00 -11.92
CA VAL A 128 -6.58 35.35 -11.38
C VAL A 128 -7.49 36.40 -12.04
N ASN A 129 -8.37 37.05 -11.25
CA ASN A 129 -8.57 38.50 -11.34
C ASN A 129 -9.17 39.15 -10.07
N THR A 130 -8.41 40.10 -9.54
CA THR A 130 -8.69 41.28 -8.69
C THR A 130 -10.14 41.57 -8.22
N LYS A 131 -10.36 41.64 -6.88
CA LYS A 131 -10.81 42.83 -6.08
C LYS A 131 -11.46 42.46 -4.73
N ARG A 132 -10.89 43.05 -3.65
CA ARG A 132 -11.44 43.50 -2.34
C ARG A 132 -12.75 42.87 -1.80
N SER A 133 -12.70 42.26 -0.61
CA SER A 133 -13.03 42.93 0.68
C SER A 133 -13.33 41.93 1.82
N ASN A 134 -12.83 42.30 3.00
CA ASN A 134 -13.28 42.02 4.37
C ASN A 134 -13.55 40.58 4.86
N GLY A 135 -12.53 40.02 5.49
CA GLY A 135 -12.52 39.76 6.94
C GLY A 135 -13.47 38.69 7.50
N THR A 136 -12.95 37.49 7.77
CA THR A 136 -13.12 36.80 9.06
C THR A 136 -12.06 35.71 9.20
N LYS A 137 -11.41 35.63 10.35
CA LYS A 137 -10.29 34.72 10.66
C LYS A 137 -10.71 33.25 10.47
N ARG A 138 -10.09 32.56 9.50
CA ARG A 138 -10.23 31.10 9.32
C ARG A 138 -9.15 30.42 10.15
N VAL A 139 -9.58 29.73 11.20
CA VAL A 139 -8.76 28.75 11.92
C VAL A 139 -8.55 27.57 10.97
N GLU A 140 -7.31 27.31 10.60
CA GLU A 140 -6.90 26.19 9.77
C GLU A 140 -7.05 24.88 10.57
N PHE A 141 -7.83 23.94 10.05
CA PHE A 141 -7.72 22.53 10.42
C PHE A 141 -7.34 21.73 9.16
N PRO A 142 -6.17 21.07 9.13
CA PRO A 142 -5.69 20.35 7.96
C PRO A 142 -6.29 18.93 7.90
N THR A 143 -6.83 18.53 6.74
CA THR A 143 -7.21 17.14 6.45
C THR A 143 -6.28 16.56 5.38
N THR A 144 -5.19 15.93 5.85
CA THR A 144 -4.16 15.24 5.07
C THR A 144 -4.62 13.86 4.61
N LYS A 145 -4.54 13.57 3.30
CA LYS A 145 -4.29 12.21 2.79
C LYS A 145 -3.06 11.68 3.53
N LYS A 146 -3.11 10.50 4.17
CA LYS A 146 -1.94 9.92 4.86
C LYS A 146 -0.86 9.53 3.83
N SER A 147 -0.01 10.50 3.53
CA SER A 147 1.28 10.30 2.87
C SER A 147 2.10 9.32 3.72
N MET A 148 2.84 8.42 3.08
CA MET A 148 3.76 7.53 3.79
C MET A 148 4.81 8.38 4.50
N CYS A 149 4.82 8.34 5.82
CA CYS A 149 5.70 9.13 6.65
C CYS A 149 5.91 8.42 7.99
N ILE A 150 7.06 8.63 8.61
CA ILE A 150 7.31 8.07 9.94
C ILE A 150 6.37 8.74 10.97
N GLY A 151 5.67 7.89 11.73
CA GLY A 151 4.82 8.28 12.84
C GLY A 151 5.63 8.60 14.10
N ASN A 152 4.96 9.15 15.12
CA ASN A 152 5.54 9.46 16.43
C ASN A 152 6.89 10.19 16.35
N SER A 153 6.95 11.17 15.45
CA SER A 153 8.16 11.94 15.14
C SER A 153 7.78 13.38 14.82
N THR A 154 8.66 14.31 15.19
CA THR A 154 8.52 15.73 14.88
C THR A 154 8.74 16.00 13.39
N PRO A 155 8.24 17.11 12.82
CA PRO A 155 8.49 17.47 11.43
C PRO A 155 9.98 17.53 11.07
N ASN A 156 10.82 18.01 12.00
CA ASN A 156 12.28 18.06 11.81
C ASN A 156 12.89 16.67 11.71
N GLU A 157 12.46 15.72 12.55
CA GLU A 157 12.89 14.32 12.46
C GLU A 157 12.44 13.67 11.15
N GLN A 158 11.22 13.97 10.69
CA GLN A 158 10.68 13.47 9.42
C GLN A 158 11.49 13.97 8.21
N GLU A 159 11.82 15.25 8.18
CA GLU A 159 12.64 15.85 7.12
C GLU A 159 14.08 15.32 7.16
N THR A 160 14.69 15.26 8.36
CA THR A 160 16.03 14.70 8.55
C THR A 160 16.10 13.25 8.09
N PHE A 161 15.12 12.44 8.47
CA PHE A 161 15.03 11.04 8.05
C PHE A 161 14.89 10.93 6.53
N ARG A 162 13.99 11.72 5.91
CA ARG A 162 13.81 11.72 4.45
C ARG A 162 15.11 12.07 3.72
N ALA A 163 15.81 13.12 4.16
CA ALA A 163 17.09 13.52 3.58
C ALA A 163 18.16 12.41 3.71
N LYS A 164 18.19 11.70 4.84
CA LYS A 164 19.07 10.53 5.02
C LYS A 164 18.73 9.38 4.08
N VAL A 165 17.45 9.10 3.86
CA VAL A 165 17.03 8.09 2.88
C VAL A 165 17.45 8.49 1.46
N ASP A 166 17.29 9.77 1.08
CA ASP A 166 17.72 10.27 -0.23
C ASP A 166 19.25 10.13 -0.43
N GLU A 167 20.03 10.48 0.58
CA GLU A 167 21.50 10.33 0.59
C GLU A 167 21.91 8.85 0.40
N ILE A 168 21.32 7.93 1.18
CA ILE A 168 21.62 6.51 1.11
C ILE A 168 21.16 5.92 -0.22
N TRP A 169 19.98 6.30 -0.71
CA TRP A 169 19.48 5.85 -2.00
C TRP A 169 20.45 6.21 -3.13
N PHE A 170 20.91 7.46 -3.17
CA PHE A 170 21.88 7.90 -4.13
C PHE A 170 23.20 7.13 -3.99
N ARG A 171 23.67 6.91 -2.76
CA ARG A 171 24.90 6.15 -2.50
C ARG A 171 24.83 4.71 -3.00
N LEU A 172 23.70 4.04 -2.83
CA LEU A 172 23.50 2.65 -3.25
C LEU A 172 23.25 2.51 -4.77
N THR A 173 22.50 3.44 -5.36
CA THR A 173 21.98 3.30 -6.73
C THR A 173 22.61 4.23 -7.76
N GLN A 174 23.35 5.25 -7.31
CA GLN A 174 23.88 6.35 -8.12
C GLN A 174 22.78 7.14 -8.87
N LYS A 175 21.54 7.09 -8.36
CA LYS A 175 20.38 7.78 -8.90
C LYS A 175 19.66 8.54 -7.79
N THR A 176 19.06 9.67 -8.12
CA THR A 176 18.28 10.46 -7.16
C THR A 176 16.88 9.89 -6.96
N ASP A 177 16.31 9.18 -7.94
CA ASP A 177 15.01 8.53 -7.87
C ASP A 177 14.91 7.40 -8.92
N GLY A 178 13.72 6.83 -9.10
CA GLY A 178 13.43 5.75 -10.03
C GLY A 178 13.46 4.38 -9.36
N THR A 179 13.57 3.35 -10.18
CA THR A 179 13.60 1.96 -9.74
C THR A 179 14.89 1.27 -10.13
N VAL A 180 15.23 0.24 -9.38
CA VAL A 180 16.36 -0.67 -9.63
C VAL A 180 15.90 -2.11 -9.55
N MET A 181 16.69 -3.05 -10.06
CA MET A 181 16.43 -4.48 -9.87
C MET A 181 16.54 -4.83 -8.38
N ARG A 182 15.67 -5.71 -7.90
CA ARG A 182 15.62 -6.15 -6.51
C ARG A 182 16.99 -6.63 -6.03
N ASP A 183 17.56 -7.61 -6.72
CA ASP A 183 18.80 -8.25 -6.29
C ASP A 183 19.99 -7.26 -6.26
N PHE A 184 20.00 -6.30 -7.18
CA PHE A 184 20.98 -5.21 -7.17
C PHE A 184 20.86 -4.35 -5.90
N LEU A 185 19.65 -3.96 -5.51
CA LEU A 185 19.44 -3.18 -4.28
C LEU A 185 19.83 -3.98 -3.04
N ILE A 186 19.41 -5.25 -2.97
CA ILE A 186 19.73 -6.14 -1.83
C ILE A 186 21.24 -6.32 -1.71
N GLU A 187 21.94 -6.57 -2.80
CA GLU A 187 23.39 -6.74 -2.77
C GLU A 187 24.10 -5.47 -2.29
N LYS A 188 23.74 -4.31 -2.83
CA LYS A 188 24.34 -3.02 -2.42
C LYS A 188 24.01 -2.66 -0.98
N ALA A 189 22.76 -2.89 -0.57
CA ALA A 189 22.33 -2.69 0.82
C ALA A 189 23.08 -3.64 1.77
N ALA A 190 23.28 -4.90 1.40
CA ALA A 190 24.02 -5.87 2.21
C ALA A 190 25.50 -5.49 2.38
N GLU A 191 26.15 -5.03 1.31
CA GLU A 191 27.52 -4.51 1.38
C GLU A 191 27.64 -3.30 2.32
N TYR A 192 26.64 -2.42 2.31
CA TYR A 192 26.68 -1.16 3.03
C TYR A 192 26.17 -1.23 4.48
N PHE A 193 25.21 -2.11 4.77
CA PHE A 193 24.53 -2.21 6.08
C PHE A 193 25.04 -3.36 6.96
N LYS A 194 25.85 -4.29 6.43
CA LYS A 194 26.38 -5.39 7.22
C LYS A 194 27.27 -4.91 8.35
N GLN A 195 27.33 -5.68 9.43
CA GLN A 195 28.40 -5.51 10.43
C GLN A 195 29.76 -5.91 9.82
N PRO A 196 30.89 -5.38 10.34
CA PRO A 196 32.22 -5.72 9.83
C PRO A 196 32.46 -7.23 9.79
N GLU A 197 32.09 -7.94 10.85
CA GLU A 197 32.27 -9.39 11.02
C GLU A 197 31.16 -10.21 10.35
N GLN A 198 30.03 -9.59 9.99
CA GLN A 198 28.91 -10.30 9.38
C GLN A 198 29.25 -10.72 7.94
N PRO A 199 29.07 -12.01 7.60
CA PRO A 199 29.19 -12.46 6.21
C PRO A 199 28.19 -11.75 5.30
N LYS A 200 28.65 -11.29 4.12
CA LYS A 200 27.79 -10.62 3.12
C LYS A 200 26.55 -11.47 2.77
N GLN A 201 26.72 -12.78 2.62
CA GLN A 201 25.62 -13.70 2.29
C GLN A 201 24.51 -13.70 3.36
N ASN A 202 24.89 -13.69 4.64
CA ASN A 202 23.91 -13.60 5.72
C ASN A 202 23.17 -12.25 5.70
N ALA A 203 23.87 -11.15 5.42
CA ALA A 203 23.22 -9.84 5.27
C ALA A 203 22.24 -9.81 4.08
N ILE A 204 22.58 -10.42 2.95
CA ILE A 204 21.67 -10.58 1.79
C ILE A 204 20.41 -11.33 2.20
N GLU A 205 20.54 -12.46 2.89
CA GLU A 205 19.40 -13.27 3.32
C GLU A 205 18.46 -12.49 4.25
N VAL A 206 19.03 -11.78 5.23
CA VAL A 206 18.27 -10.96 6.18
C VAL A 206 17.51 -9.83 5.46
N ILE A 207 18.20 -9.05 4.62
CA ILE A 207 17.58 -7.92 3.92
C ILE A 207 16.54 -8.42 2.91
N SER A 208 16.85 -9.51 2.19
CA SER A 208 15.94 -10.16 1.23
C SER A 208 14.64 -10.62 1.89
N ALA A 209 14.73 -11.24 3.06
CA ALA A 209 13.56 -11.71 3.81
C ALA A 209 12.65 -10.57 4.28
N ILE A 210 13.25 -9.43 4.68
CA ILE A 210 12.50 -8.25 5.13
C ILE A 210 11.93 -7.47 3.94
N MET A 211 12.66 -7.33 2.84
CA MET A 211 12.23 -6.63 1.63
C MET A 211 11.29 -7.48 0.75
N ALA A 212 10.19 -7.95 1.36
CA ALA A 212 9.08 -8.60 0.68
C ALA A 212 8.26 -7.60 -0.17
N PRO A 213 7.46 -8.07 -1.16
CA PRO A 213 7.33 -9.46 -1.64
C PRO A 213 8.57 -9.95 -2.40
N GLN A 214 8.74 -11.27 -2.47
CA GLN A 214 9.89 -11.90 -3.16
C GLN A 214 9.72 -11.91 -4.69
N GLU A 215 8.47 -11.88 -5.15
CA GLU A 215 8.08 -11.93 -6.55
C GLU A 215 8.37 -10.60 -7.27
N GLU A 216 8.53 -9.52 -6.51
CA GLU A 216 8.71 -8.17 -7.03
C GLU A 216 10.14 -7.95 -7.54
N GLN A 217 10.31 -7.89 -8.85
CA GLN A 217 11.63 -7.77 -9.49
C GLN A 217 12.25 -6.37 -9.40
N THR A 218 11.45 -5.35 -9.10
CA THR A 218 11.89 -3.95 -9.05
C THR A 218 11.69 -3.37 -7.66
N LYS A 219 12.67 -2.61 -7.18
CA LYS A 219 12.57 -1.85 -5.92
C LYS A 219 12.78 -0.37 -6.17
N SER A 220 12.07 0.44 -5.40
CA SER A 220 12.05 1.90 -5.44
C SER A 220 12.66 2.49 -4.17
N LYS A 221 12.86 3.81 -4.16
CA LYS A 221 13.27 4.53 -2.95
C LYS A 221 12.28 4.35 -1.79
N ALA A 222 11.00 4.16 -2.08
CA ALA A 222 9.99 3.93 -1.03
C ALA A 222 10.23 2.62 -0.27
N ASP A 223 10.80 1.61 -0.91
CA ASP A 223 11.13 0.33 -0.27
C ASP A 223 12.32 0.48 0.67
N LEU A 224 13.34 1.25 0.25
CA LEU A 224 14.45 1.64 1.13
C LEU A 224 13.96 2.50 2.30
N TYR A 225 13.05 3.45 2.06
CA TYR A 225 12.45 4.29 3.08
C TYR A 225 11.78 3.43 4.17
N LYS A 226 10.95 2.46 3.78
CA LYS A 226 10.30 1.54 4.71
C LYS A 226 11.31 0.72 5.49
N PHE A 227 12.30 0.16 4.82
CA PHE A 227 13.33 -0.66 5.47
C PHE A 227 14.08 0.12 6.55
N LEU A 228 14.52 1.34 6.23
CA LEU A 228 15.18 2.23 7.18
C LEU A 228 14.23 2.77 8.25
N ALA A 229 12.94 2.89 7.98
CA ALA A 229 11.97 3.31 8.99
C ALA A 229 11.71 2.21 10.03
N MET A 230 11.64 0.95 9.59
CA MET A 230 11.46 -0.20 10.49
C MET A 230 12.65 -0.38 11.44
N PHE A 231 13.89 -0.24 10.94
CA PHE A 231 15.08 -0.67 11.67
C PHE A 231 16.25 0.33 11.71
N GLY A 232 16.11 1.51 11.11
CA GLY A 232 17.17 2.51 11.09
C GLY A 232 17.52 3.02 12.49
N PRO A 233 18.68 3.69 12.65
CA PRO A 233 19.57 4.15 11.57
C PRO A 233 20.48 3.02 11.05
N TYR A 234 21.11 3.21 9.88
CA TYR A 234 21.75 2.11 9.15
C TYR A 234 22.98 1.53 9.88
N GLU A 235 23.61 2.33 10.72
CA GLU A 235 24.80 2.01 11.52
C GLU A 235 24.54 0.84 12.48
N THR A 236 23.32 0.74 13.01
CA THR A 236 22.93 -0.28 14.00
C THR A 236 21.73 -1.12 13.54
N ILE A 237 21.42 -1.09 12.25
CA ILE A 237 20.23 -1.72 11.66
C ILE A 237 20.18 -3.23 11.89
N MET A 238 21.30 -3.92 11.74
CA MET A 238 21.39 -5.38 11.94
C MET A 238 21.17 -5.77 13.40
N LEU A 239 21.51 -4.90 14.35
CA LEU A 239 21.29 -5.14 15.78
C LEU A 239 19.79 -5.06 16.12
N LYS A 240 19.08 -4.06 15.59
CA LYS A 240 17.63 -3.91 15.78
C LYS A 240 16.85 -5.04 15.11
N ILE A 241 17.27 -5.44 13.91
CA ILE A 241 16.70 -6.59 13.21
C ILE A 241 16.87 -7.86 14.06
N ALA A 242 18.09 -8.16 14.51
CA ALA A 242 18.36 -9.35 15.31
C ALA A 242 17.54 -9.39 16.60
N SER A 243 17.45 -8.27 17.32
CA SER A 243 16.65 -8.14 18.55
C SER A 243 15.18 -8.49 18.30
N LEU A 244 14.53 -7.87 17.29
CA LEU A 244 13.11 -8.13 17.02
C LEU A 244 12.85 -9.54 16.47
N LEU A 245 13.69 -10.01 15.54
CA LEU A 245 13.53 -11.34 14.93
C LEU A 245 13.73 -12.46 15.95
N LEU A 246 14.70 -12.33 16.86
CA LEU A 246 14.93 -13.32 17.92
C LEU A 246 13.69 -13.47 18.81
N ILE A 247 13.10 -12.34 19.22
CA ILE A 247 11.87 -12.33 20.03
C ILE A 247 10.72 -12.99 19.27
N SER A 248 10.58 -12.68 17.97
CA SER A 248 9.51 -13.27 17.17
C SER A 248 9.67 -14.78 17.02
N ASN A 249 10.87 -15.24 16.67
CA ASN A 249 11.17 -16.65 16.46
C ASN A 249 10.97 -17.48 17.73
N ASN A 250 11.37 -16.96 18.89
CA ASN A 250 11.20 -17.65 20.17
C ASN A 250 9.77 -17.63 20.71
N LYS A 251 8.87 -16.85 20.09
CA LYS A 251 7.47 -16.66 20.55
C LYS A 251 6.45 -17.02 19.46
N GLY A 252 6.79 -17.95 18.57
CA GLY A 252 5.85 -18.53 17.60
C GLY A 252 5.79 -17.84 16.24
N HIS A 253 6.84 -17.12 15.83
CA HIS A 253 6.98 -16.49 14.51
C HIS A 253 5.82 -15.54 14.15
N TRP A 254 5.39 -14.72 15.11
CA TRP A 254 4.25 -13.82 14.94
C TRP A 254 4.52 -12.63 14.00
N LEU A 255 5.79 -12.30 13.73
CA LEU A 255 6.18 -11.16 12.91
C LEU A 255 6.15 -11.53 11.43
N THR A 256 5.49 -10.72 10.63
CA THR A 256 5.45 -10.86 9.17
C THR A 256 5.79 -9.54 8.48
N PHE A 257 6.47 -9.64 7.34
CA PHE A 257 6.81 -8.53 6.45
C PHE A 257 5.97 -8.54 5.16
N ASP A 258 5.00 -9.45 5.05
CA ASP A 258 4.09 -9.49 3.91
C ASP A 258 3.21 -8.22 3.87
N PRO A 259 3.18 -7.46 2.76
CA PRO A 259 2.28 -6.32 2.61
C PRO A 259 0.78 -6.63 2.78
N GLN A 260 0.37 -7.90 2.69
CA GLN A 260 -1.02 -8.34 2.96
C GLN A 260 -1.28 -8.73 4.43
N ALA A 261 -0.31 -8.56 5.33
CA ALA A 261 -0.40 -8.96 6.73
C ALA A 261 -1.66 -8.46 7.44
N GLU A 262 -2.03 -7.19 7.25
CA GLU A 262 -3.23 -6.60 7.87
C GLU A 262 -4.51 -7.31 7.42
N LYS A 263 -4.62 -7.67 6.12
CA LYS A 263 -5.79 -8.39 5.61
C LYS A 263 -5.87 -9.80 6.19
N ASN A 264 -4.72 -10.44 6.35
CA ASN A 264 -4.59 -11.80 6.87
C ASN A 264 -4.84 -11.85 8.39
N ALA A 265 -4.57 -10.76 9.12
CA ALA A 265 -4.73 -10.67 10.57
C ALA A 265 -6.19 -10.86 11.05
N ASN A 266 -7.18 -10.63 10.18
CA ASN A 266 -8.60 -10.79 10.50
C ASN A 266 -9.08 -12.25 10.47
N ASN A 267 -8.27 -13.18 9.96
CA ASN A 267 -8.68 -14.58 9.76
C ASN A 267 -8.64 -15.43 11.04
N GLN A 268 -7.92 -15.00 12.08
CA GLN A 268 -7.79 -15.73 13.35
C GLN A 268 -7.89 -14.76 14.52
N ARG A 269 -8.95 -14.87 15.33
CA ARG A 269 -9.17 -13.95 16.47
C ARG A 269 -8.17 -14.18 17.59
N ASP A 270 -7.84 -15.43 17.89
CA ASP A 270 -7.09 -15.83 19.08
C ASP A 270 -5.58 -16.00 18.85
N SER A 271 -5.05 -15.65 17.68
CA SER A 271 -3.62 -15.70 17.39
C SER A 271 -2.95 -14.32 17.51
N ILE A 272 -1.67 -14.37 17.88
CA ILE A 272 -0.77 -13.22 17.92
C ILE A 272 -0.19 -13.03 16.52
N SER A 273 -0.26 -11.82 15.99
CA SER A 273 0.41 -11.45 14.75
C SER A 273 0.92 -10.01 14.84
N GLY A 274 2.05 -9.74 14.21
CA GLY A 274 2.64 -8.41 14.17
C GLY A 274 3.16 -8.08 12.78
N TRP A 275 2.96 -6.83 12.37
CA TRP A 275 3.40 -6.31 11.08
C TRP A 275 3.64 -4.81 11.17
N PHE A 276 4.46 -4.26 10.27
CA PHE A 276 4.67 -2.82 10.18
C PHE A 276 3.58 -2.15 9.33
N ASP A 277 3.08 -1.00 9.77
CA ASP A 277 2.07 -0.24 9.06
C ASP A 277 2.61 0.29 7.72
N GLN A 278 1.85 0.12 6.63
CA GLN A 278 2.32 0.49 5.29
C GLN A 278 2.39 2.01 5.07
N ASN A 279 1.64 2.79 5.84
CA ASN A 279 1.60 4.25 5.80
C ASN A 279 2.51 4.88 6.87
N GLU A 280 2.73 4.22 8.00
CA GLU A 280 3.63 4.61 9.08
C GLU A 280 4.69 3.53 9.30
N PRO A 281 5.71 3.41 8.42
CA PRO A 281 6.56 2.22 8.35
C PRO A 281 7.48 1.98 9.56
N ASN A 282 7.62 2.96 10.44
CA ASN A 282 8.32 2.79 11.71
C ASN A 282 7.41 2.25 12.83
N CYS A 283 6.11 2.08 12.59
CA CYS A 283 5.13 1.58 13.55
C CYS A 283 4.92 0.08 13.38
N LEU A 284 5.33 -0.70 14.38
CA LEU A 284 4.92 -2.09 14.54
C LEU A 284 3.50 -2.12 15.13
N ILE A 285 2.58 -2.74 14.40
CA ILE A 285 1.24 -3.08 14.88
C ILE A 285 1.30 -4.51 15.39
N LEU A 286 0.98 -4.70 16.67
CA LEU A 286 0.92 -6.02 17.30
C LEU A 286 -0.53 -6.35 17.66
N LYS A 287 -1.12 -7.29 16.93
CA LYS A 287 -2.43 -7.86 17.25
C LYS A 287 -2.25 -8.97 18.28
N THR A 288 -2.92 -8.80 19.41
CA THR A 288 -3.03 -9.80 20.49
C THR A 288 -4.51 -10.12 20.73
N PRO A 289 -4.84 -11.19 21.47
CA PRO A 289 -6.23 -11.50 21.82
C PRO A 289 -6.93 -10.38 22.63
N THR A 290 -6.17 -9.56 23.36
CA THR A 290 -6.73 -8.43 24.15
C THR A 290 -6.87 -7.13 23.36
N GLY A 291 -6.36 -7.09 22.12
CA GLY A 291 -6.44 -5.91 21.27
C GLY A 291 -5.15 -5.66 20.49
N ILE A 292 -5.07 -4.46 19.91
CA ILE A 292 -3.93 -4.01 19.10
C ILE A 292 -3.05 -3.09 19.94
N ARG A 293 -1.74 -3.35 19.96
CA ARG A 293 -0.72 -2.46 20.51
C ARG A 293 0.09 -1.84 19.37
N LYS A 294 0.61 -0.62 19.57
CA LYS A 294 1.41 0.09 18.57
C LYS A 294 2.73 0.53 19.16
N ILE A 295 3.83 0.17 18.50
CA ILE A 295 5.17 0.51 18.96
C ILE A 295 5.93 1.12 17.81
N TRP A 296 6.51 2.30 18.02
CA TRP A 296 7.27 3.02 17.02
C TRP A 296 8.77 2.87 17.24
N ASN A 297 9.49 2.45 16.21
CA ASN A 297 10.93 2.65 16.10
C ASN A 297 11.24 4.13 15.84
N LYS A 298 12.33 4.62 16.42
CA LYS A 298 12.91 5.95 16.17
C LYS A 298 14.08 5.78 15.18
N PRO A 299 13.88 6.07 13.88
CA PRO A 299 14.85 5.74 12.84
C PRO A 299 16.16 6.54 12.89
N LEU A 300 16.22 7.58 13.72
CA LEU A 300 17.38 8.44 13.92
C LEU A 300 18.16 8.12 15.19
N ILE A 301 17.67 7.19 16.03
CA ILE A 301 18.29 6.81 17.30
C ILE A 301 18.90 5.42 17.13
N GLU A 302 20.21 5.30 17.37
CA GLU A 302 20.94 4.03 17.32
C GLU A 302 20.41 2.99 18.32
N ALA A 303 20.74 1.72 18.10
CA ALA A 303 20.33 0.60 18.97
C ALA A 303 20.83 0.70 20.42
N THR A 304 21.82 1.55 20.70
CA THR A 304 22.35 1.83 22.05
C THR A 304 21.52 2.85 22.82
N GLY A 305 20.67 3.61 22.14
CA GLY A 305 19.78 4.59 22.76
C GLY A 305 18.36 4.06 22.91
N GLN A 306 17.48 4.89 23.48
CA GLN A 306 16.05 4.60 23.61
C GLN A 306 15.33 4.75 22.27
N TYR A 307 15.39 3.71 21.45
CA TYR A 307 14.89 3.76 20.08
C TYR A 307 13.44 3.31 19.92
N LEU A 308 12.75 2.92 20.98
CA LEU A 308 11.33 2.57 20.93
C LEU A 308 10.49 3.55 21.72
N MET A 309 9.28 3.80 21.22
CA MET A 309 8.25 4.55 21.90
C MET A 309 6.89 3.90 21.68
N ASP A 310 6.07 3.77 22.73
CA ASP A 310 4.71 3.24 22.62
C ASP A 310 3.65 4.35 22.42
N GLU A 311 2.37 3.96 22.43
CA GLU A 311 1.24 4.88 22.26
C GLU A 311 1.07 5.89 23.41
N ASN A 312 1.68 5.62 24.57
CA ASN A 312 1.64 6.48 25.75
C ASN A 312 2.83 7.45 25.79
N GLY A 313 3.76 7.34 24.85
CA GLY A 313 5.00 8.11 24.85
C GLY A 313 6.08 7.54 25.78
N GLU A 314 5.88 6.35 26.35
CA GLU A 314 6.92 5.68 27.15
C GLU A 314 8.04 5.21 26.22
N LYS A 315 9.28 5.41 26.66
CA LYS A 315 10.49 5.08 25.90
C LYS A 315 11.10 3.78 26.39
N TYR A 316 11.63 2.99 25.47
CA TYR A 316 12.28 1.73 25.79
C TYR A 316 13.64 1.63 25.08
N ASP A 317 14.59 1.01 25.76
CA ASP A 317 15.97 0.85 25.28
C ASP A 317 16.06 -0.12 24.09
N SER A 318 15.22 -1.16 24.07
CA SER A 318 15.23 -2.18 23.02
C SER A 318 13.90 -2.93 22.91
N TRP A 319 13.74 -3.71 21.83
CA TRP A 319 12.61 -4.63 21.70
C TRP A 319 12.58 -5.66 22.83
N ASP A 320 13.75 -6.16 23.25
CA ASP A 320 13.86 -7.07 24.40
C ASP A 320 13.26 -6.44 25.65
N LYS A 321 13.61 -5.18 25.94
CA LYS A 321 13.12 -4.47 27.11
C LYS A 321 11.61 -4.20 27.04
N TYR A 322 11.11 -3.81 25.86
CA TYR A 322 9.68 -3.62 25.65
C TYR A 322 8.89 -4.91 25.92
N PHE A 323 9.33 -6.03 25.34
CA PHE A 323 8.63 -7.31 25.48
C PHE A 323 8.85 -8.01 26.83
N GLU A 324 9.87 -7.62 27.61
CA GLU A 324 10.00 -7.98 29.03
C GLU A 324 8.95 -7.24 29.88
N MET A 325 8.76 -5.94 29.64
CA MET A 325 7.81 -5.11 30.39
C MET A 325 6.34 -5.32 29.97
N LYS A 326 6.12 -5.69 28.70
CA LYS A 326 4.79 -5.93 28.12
C LYS A 326 4.74 -7.31 27.44
N PRO A 327 4.81 -8.42 28.21
CA PRO A 327 4.87 -9.76 27.63
C PRO A 327 3.70 -10.09 26.70
N ILE A 328 3.98 -11.00 25.77
CA ILE A 328 2.98 -11.63 24.89
C ILE A 328 2.67 -13.08 25.29
N GLU A 329 3.44 -13.62 26.25
CA GLU A 329 3.40 -15.01 26.71
C GLU A 329 2.09 -15.39 27.41
N THR A 330 1.35 -14.41 27.96
CA THR A 330 0.02 -14.64 28.55
C THR A 330 -0.97 -15.25 27.55
N TYR A 331 -0.66 -15.21 26.25
CA TYR A 331 -1.49 -15.70 25.17
C TYR A 331 -0.86 -16.88 24.41
N LEU A 332 0.34 -17.32 24.81
CA LEU A 332 0.99 -18.48 24.21
C LEU A 332 0.49 -19.76 24.89
N THR A 333 0.40 -20.85 24.12
CA THR A 333 0.11 -22.17 24.66
C THR A 333 1.26 -22.62 25.56
N ALA A 334 0.93 -23.35 26.64
CA ALA A 334 1.94 -23.84 27.58
C ALA A 334 3.00 -24.69 26.87
N TYR A 335 4.27 -24.38 27.12
CA TYR A 335 5.42 -25.14 26.60
C TYR A 335 6.26 -25.66 27.78
N PRO A 336 6.76 -26.91 27.73
CA PRO A 336 7.58 -27.46 28.81
C PRO A 336 8.82 -26.60 29.08
N THR A 337 9.01 -26.20 30.33
CA THR A 337 10.22 -25.50 30.80
C THR A 337 11.09 -26.46 31.60
N PHE A 338 12.33 -26.68 31.16
CA PHE A 338 13.30 -27.57 31.83
C PHE A 338 14.28 -26.80 32.74
N ALA A 339 13.88 -25.61 33.22
CA ALA A 339 14.65 -24.80 34.14
C ALA A 339 14.10 -24.94 35.57
N PRO A 340 14.96 -25.11 36.60
CA PRO A 340 14.56 -24.98 37.99
C PRO A 340 13.95 -23.59 38.24
N MET A 341 12.93 -23.53 39.10
CA MET A 341 12.34 -22.27 39.56
C MET A 341 13.30 -21.44 40.40
#